data_AF-M6C2B0-F1
#
_entry.id   AF-M6C2B0-F1
#
_cell.length_a   1.000
_cell.length_b   1.000
_cell.length_c   1.000
_cell.angle_alpha   90.00
_cell.angle_beta   90.00
_cell.angle_gamma   90.00
#
_symmetry.space_group_name_H-M   'P 1'
#
loop_
_entity.id
_entity.type
_entity.pdbx_description
1 polymer ?
#
loop_
_entity_poly.entity_id
_entity_poly.type
_entity_poly.pdbx_seq_one_letter_code
_entity_poly.pdbx_strand_id
1 'polypeptide(L)'
;MEQEDEKWYDQVEFSGFADVYYMYNLNPKQGGDIDATRAFETSNKNFAVNAVALTIQKAAEKSSPWGFRIDLQNGQNNAFQEAPYSQSNGIYNYNMLKQAYLSLYFPVLKGMTLDAGKDGYPYRLRGS
;
A
#
# COMPACT_ATOMS: atom_id res chain seq x y z
N MET A 1 33.32 6.16 -24.62
CA MET A 1 33.00 5.78 -23.23
C MET A 1 31.89 4.77 -23.37
N GLU A 2 32.14 3.52 -23.01
CA GLU A 2 31.08 2.51 -23.01
C GLU A 2 30.09 2.89 -21.91
N GLN A 3 28.81 3.00 -22.27
CA GLN A 3 27.76 3.23 -21.31
C GLN A 3 27.48 1.85 -20.69
N GLU A 4 28.00 1.60 -19.49
CA GLU A 4 27.65 0.37 -18.77
C GLU A 4 26.13 0.37 -18.56
N ASP A 5 25.45 -0.58 -19.19
CA ASP A 5 24.01 -0.78 -19.01
C ASP A 5 23.75 -1.08 -17.53
N GLU A 6 23.20 -0.10 -16.82
CA GLU A 6 22.80 -0.24 -15.43
C GLU A 6 21.85 -1.43 -15.31
N LYS A 7 22.13 -2.31 -14.36
CA LYS A 7 21.48 -3.61 -14.33
C LYS A 7 20.05 -3.41 -13.84
N TRP A 8 19.13 -4.22 -14.36
CA TRP A 8 17.69 -4.04 -14.11
C TRP A 8 17.30 -3.99 -12.62
N TYR A 9 18.10 -4.61 -11.74
CA TYR A 9 17.89 -4.63 -10.29
C TYR A 9 18.43 -3.39 -9.58
N ASP A 10 19.41 -2.69 -10.14
CA ASP A 10 19.92 -1.41 -9.63
C ASP A 10 18.87 -0.29 -9.89
N GLN A 11 18.05 -0.46 -10.93
CA GLN A 11 16.87 0.38 -11.28
C GLN A 11 15.61 0.10 -10.45
N VAL A 12 15.67 -0.73 -9.40
CA VAL A 12 14.49 -1.06 -8.57
C VAL A 12 14.39 -0.10 -7.38
N GLU A 13 13.32 0.67 -7.35
CA GLU A 13 12.99 1.60 -6.29
C GLU A 13 12.11 0.95 -5.21
N PHE A 14 12.40 1.29 -3.96
CA PHE A 14 11.61 0.92 -2.79
C PHE A 14 11.15 2.19 -2.07
N SER A 15 9.86 2.33 -1.82
CA SER A 15 9.30 3.44 -1.05
C SER A 15 8.13 2.98 -0.19
N GLY A 16 7.80 3.71 0.88
CA GLY A 16 6.76 3.26 1.81
C GLY A 16 6.55 4.19 2.99
N PHE A 17 5.59 3.85 3.85
CA PHE A 17 5.31 4.56 5.10
C PHE A 17 4.75 3.62 6.16
N ALA A 18 4.86 4.02 7.42
CA ALA A 18 4.14 3.43 8.55
C ALA A 18 3.43 4.55 9.32
N ASP A 19 2.11 4.47 9.39
CA ASP A 19 1.24 5.34 10.18
C ASP A 19 0.99 4.67 11.53
N VAL A 20 1.44 5.31 12.60
CA VAL A 20 1.31 4.86 13.98
C VAL A 20 0.79 5.99 14.85
N TYR A 21 -0.07 5.66 15.82
CA TYR A 21 -0.51 6.63 16.81
C TYR A 21 -0.24 6.14 18.23
N TYR A 22 0.00 7.11 19.11
CA TYR A 22 0.09 6.92 20.55
C TYR A 22 -0.85 7.89 21.23
N MET A 23 -1.82 7.36 21.98
CA MET A 23 -2.74 8.15 22.78
C MET A 23 -2.45 7.94 24.27
N TYR A 24 -2.17 9.04 24.96
CA TYR A 24 -2.05 9.10 26.41
C TYR A 24 -3.16 10.02 26.96
N ASN A 25 -4.00 9.47 27.84
CA ASN A 25 -5.12 10.19 28.42
C ASN A 25 -4.77 10.66 29.84
N LEU A 26 -4.90 11.96 30.09
CA LEU A 26 -4.57 12.63 31.36
C LEU A 26 -5.78 12.77 32.30
N ASN A 27 -6.93 12.19 31.99
CA ASN A 27 -8.15 12.33 32.79
C ASN A 27 -8.09 11.48 34.09
N PRO A 28 -8.08 12.09 35.29
CA PRO A 28 -7.88 11.38 36.56
C PRO A 28 -9.04 10.46 36.97
N LYS A 29 -10.20 10.49 36.28
CA LYS A 29 -11.29 9.53 36.52
C LYS A 29 -11.10 8.17 35.84
N GLN A 30 -10.03 7.98 35.08
CA GLN A 30 -9.82 6.78 34.28
C GLN A 30 -9.03 5.73 35.09
N GLY A 31 -9.71 5.03 36.00
CA GLY A 31 -9.06 3.97 36.79
C GLY A 31 -9.99 3.14 37.66
N GLY A 32 -9.90 1.82 37.51
CA GLY A 32 -10.23 0.85 38.57
C GLY A 32 -11.70 0.44 38.75
N ASP A 33 -12.67 1.31 38.47
CA ASP A 33 -14.08 0.96 38.64
C ASP A 33 -14.54 -0.01 37.53
N ILE A 34 -14.48 -1.31 37.86
CA ILE A 34 -15.07 -2.40 37.07
C ILE A 34 -16.59 -2.28 37.19
N ASP A 35 -17.21 -1.51 36.30
CA ASP A 35 -18.66 -1.55 36.13
C ASP A 35 -19.07 -2.99 35.76
N ALA A 36 -19.93 -3.59 36.57
CA ALA A 36 -20.39 -4.97 36.42
C ALA A 36 -21.10 -5.23 35.07
N THR A 37 -21.44 -4.18 34.33
CA THR A 37 -21.99 -4.25 32.96
C THR A 37 -20.94 -4.44 31.86
N ARG A 38 -19.62 -4.35 32.16
CA ARG A 38 -18.49 -4.52 31.22
C ARG A 38 -18.52 -3.61 29.98
N ALA A 39 -19.31 -2.54 29.99
CA ALA A 39 -19.67 -1.84 28.75
C ALA A 39 -18.51 -1.07 28.07
N PHE A 40 -17.53 -0.53 28.84
CA PHE A 40 -16.49 0.37 28.30
C PHE A 40 -15.12 0.21 28.97
N GLU A 41 -14.41 -0.90 28.71
CA GLU A 41 -12.99 -1.10 29.07
C GLU A 41 -12.07 -0.12 28.29
N THR A 42 -12.03 1.15 28.71
CA THR A 42 -11.29 2.23 28.01
C THR A 42 -9.83 2.27 28.47
N SER A 43 -8.96 1.49 27.82
CA SER A 43 -7.50 1.45 28.11
C SER A 43 -6.83 2.83 28.03
N ASN A 44 -6.04 3.18 29.05
CA ASN A 44 -5.39 4.50 29.20
C ASN A 44 -4.08 4.65 28.41
N LYS A 45 -3.60 3.60 27.73
CA LYS A 45 -2.36 3.60 26.94
C LYS A 45 -2.60 2.82 25.65
N ASN A 46 -2.95 3.53 24.59
CA ASN A 46 -3.23 2.91 23.30
C ASN A 46 -2.13 3.33 22.31
N PHE A 47 -1.25 2.37 22.02
CA PHE A 47 -0.38 2.39 20.84
C PHE A 47 -1.02 1.50 19.78
N ALA A 48 -1.14 1.98 18.54
CA ALA A 48 -1.53 1.13 17.43
C ALA A 48 -0.95 1.62 16.10
N VAL A 49 -0.84 0.67 15.18
CA VAL A 49 -0.38 0.88 13.80
C VAL A 49 -1.62 0.98 12.91
N ASN A 50 -1.88 2.16 12.37
CA ASN A 50 -3.04 2.41 11.50
C ASN A 50 -2.85 1.77 10.13
N ALA A 51 -1.66 1.93 9.53
CA ALA A 51 -1.32 1.39 8.22
C ALA A 51 0.20 1.26 8.03
N VAL A 52 0.61 0.30 7.21
CA VAL A 52 1.96 0.16 6.65
C VAL A 52 1.82 -0.06 5.16
N ALA A 53 2.58 0.69 4.36
CA ALA A 53 2.61 0.56 2.90
C ALA A 53 4.05 0.41 2.39
N LEU A 54 4.21 -0.39 1.33
CA LEU A 54 5.46 -0.64 0.61
C LEU A 54 5.17 -0.70 -0.89
N THR A 55 5.82 0.16 -1.65
CA THR A 55 5.90 0.14 -3.12
C THR A 55 7.25 -0.45 -3.52
N ILE A 56 7.23 -1.42 -4.42
CA ILE A 56 8.41 -1.95 -5.12
C ILE A 56 8.17 -1.72 -6.61
N GLN A 57 9.02 -0.93 -7.26
CA GLN A 57 8.81 -0.58 -8.67
C GLN A 57 10.11 -0.50 -9.47
N LYS A 58 9.98 -0.66 -10.78
CA LYS A 58 11.01 -0.35 -11.77
C LYS A 58 10.33 0.38 -12.92
N ALA A 59 10.81 1.57 -13.27
CA ALA A 59 10.28 2.32 -14.41
C ALA A 59 10.51 1.58 -15.73
N ALA A 60 9.59 1.76 -16.68
CA ALA A 60 9.75 1.39 -18.08
C ALA A 60 10.22 2.63 -18.86
N GLU A 61 11.41 2.58 -19.42
CA GLU A 61 12.09 3.72 -20.06
C GLU A 61 12.62 3.36 -21.44
N LYS A 62 13.07 4.35 -22.21
CA LYS A 62 13.64 4.12 -23.55
C LYS A 62 14.90 3.23 -23.54
N SER A 63 15.73 3.34 -22.51
CA SER A 63 16.90 2.49 -22.24
C SER A 63 16.52 1.11 -21.70
N SER A 64 15.38 1.02 -21.01
CA SER A 64 14.98 -0.14 -20.21
C SER A 64 13.48 -0.40 -20.44
N PRO A 65 13.09 -0.97 -21.60
CA PRO A 65 11.74 -0.84 -22.17
C PRO A 65 10.64 -1.67 -21.50
N TRP A 66 10.92 -2.22 -20.33
CA TRP A 66 9.98 -2.94 -19.48
C TRP A 66 10.13 -2.47 -18.04
N GLY A 67 9.04 -2.50 -17.29
CA GLY A 67 8.99 -2.10 -15.90
C GLY A 67 7.93 -2.89 -15.15
N PHE A 68 7.81 -2.64 -13.86
CA PHE A 68 6.78 -3.23 -13.01
C PHE A 68 6.50 -2.35 -11.81
N ARG A 69 5.33 -2.56 -11.19
CA ARG A 69 5.03 -2.01 -9.86
C ARG A 69 4.22 -3.00 -9.05
N ILE A 70 4.56 -3.11 -7.77
CA ILE A 70 3.85 -3.89 -6.76
C ILE A 70 3.66 -2.98 -5.55
N ASP A 71 2.41 -2.66 -5.22
CA ASP A 71 2.08 -1.92 -3.99
C ASP A 71 1.40 -2.85 -2.99
N LEU A 72 2.07 -3.02 -1.86
CA LEU A 72 1.57 -3.69 -0.68
C LEU A 72 1.10 -2.64 0.33
N GLN A 73 -0.08 -2.82 0.91
CA GLN A 73 -0.50 -2.04 2.07
C GLN A 73 -1.33 -2.92 3.00
N ASN A 74 -1.04 -2.88 4.30
CA ASN A 74 -1.90 -3.44 5.34
C ASN A 74 -2.29 -2.33 6.32
N GLY A 75 -3.49 -2.38 6.90
CA GLY A 75 -3.95 -1.35 7.81
C GLY A 75 -5.40 -1.52 8.23
N GLN A 76 -5.75 -0.94 9.37
CA GLN A 76 -7.01 -1.15 10.07
C GLN A 76 -8.24 -0.70 9.26
N ASN A 77 -8.05 0.18 8.26
CA ASN A 77 -9.08 0.66 7.34
C ASN A 77 -9.17 -0.06 5.98
N ASN A 78 -8.26 -0.97 5.62
CA ASN A 78 -8.30 -1.64 4.30
C ASN A 78 -9.59 -2.49 4.12
N ALA A 79 -10.18 -2.97 5.21
CA ALA A 79 -11.45 -3.71 5.22
C ALA A 79 -12.63 -2.93 4.61
N PHE A 80 -12.58 -1.60 4.59
CA PHE A 80 -13.68 -0.75 4.12
C PHE A 80 -13.56 -0.29 2.66
N GLN A 81 -12.41 -0.51 2.00
CA GLN A 81 -12.16 0.00 0.64
C GLN A 81 -12.11 -1.09 -0.45
N GLU A 82 -11.84 -2.36 -0.12
CA GLU A 82 -11.78 -3.46 -1.12
C GLU A 82 -12.86 -4.55 -0.92
N ALA A 83 -13.87 -4.32 -0.09
CA ALA A 83 -14.96 -5.28 0.14
C ALA A 83 -16.24 -4.92 -0.65
N PRO A 84 -16.81 -5.84 -1.45
CA PRO A 84 -18.25 -5.80 -1.70
C PRO A 84 -19.00 -5.97 -0.36
N TYR A 85 -20.22 -5.46 -0.28
CA TYR A 85 -21.00 -5.13 0.94
C TYR A 85 -21.31 -6.29 1.92
N SER A 86 -20.68 -7.47 1.81
CA SER A 86 -21.08 -8.72 2.46
C SER A 86 -19.96 -9.56 3.10
N GLN A 87 -18.76 -9.01 3.37
CA GLN A 87 -17.71 -9.73 4.12
C GLN A 87 -17.35 -9.08 5.46
N SER A 88 -18.24 -9.23 6.44
CA SER A 88 -17.94 -9.04 7.86
C SER A 88 -17.20 -10.25 8.44
N ASN A 89 -15.94 -10.46 8.04
CA ASN A 89 -15.00 -11.29 8.79
C ASN A 89 -13.98 -10.40 9.48
N GLY A 90 -14.17 -10.22 10.79
CA GLY A 90 -13.20 -9.54 11.63
C GLY A 90 -11.87 -10.29 11.71
N ILE A 91 -10.84 -9.59 12.18
CA ILE A 91 -9.51 -10.09 12.57
C ILE A 91 -8.49 -10.27 11.41
N TYR A 92 -8.86 -10.68 10.19
CA TYR A 92 -7.85 -10.84 9.11
C TYR A 92 -8.31 -10.40 7.70
N ASN A 93 -8.25 -9.11 7.41
CA ASN A 93 -8.45 -8.60 6.04
C ASN A 93 -7.13 -8.64 5.24
N TYR A 94 -6.91 -9.76 4.53
CA TYR A 94 -5.68 -10.06 3.78
C TYR A 94 -5.61 -9.44 2.36
N ASN A 95 -6.37 -8.38 2.06
CA ASN A 95 -6.15 -7.56 0.85
C ASN A 95 -4.90 -6.68 1.02
N MET A 96 -3.74 -7.33 1.13
CA MET A 96 -2.44 -6.69 1.25
C MET A 96 -1.93 -6.19 -0.10
N LEU A 97 -2.34 -6.82 -1.21
CA LEU A 97 -1.92 -6.46 -2.57
C LEU A 97 -2.90 -5.44 -3.19
N LYS A 98 -2.54 -4.16 -3.20
CA LYS A 98 -3.37 -3.10 -3.79
C LYS A 98 -3.29 -3.08 -5.30
N GLN A 99 -2.08 -2.91 -5.84
CA GLN A 99 -1.83 -2.99 -7.28
C GLN A 99 -0.60 -3.83 -7.60
N ALA A 100 -0.65 -4.48 -8.76
CA ALA A 100 0.43 -5.27 -9.34
C ALA A 100 0.32 -5.22 -10.86
N TYR A 101 1.25 -4.57 -11.54
CA TYR A 101 1.25 -4.46 -13.00
C TYR A 101 2.65 -4.54 -13.61
N LEU A 102 2.69 -4.99 -14.86
CA LEU A 102 3.85 -4.90 -15.74
C LEU A 102 3.66 -3.74 -16.70
N SER A 103 4.73 -3.00 -16.98
CA SER A 103 4.76 -1.86 -17.91
C SER A 103 5.65 -2.18 -19.10
N LEU A 104 5.23 -1.80 -20.30
CA LEU A 104 6.02 -1.91 -21.54
C LEU A 104 6.08 -0.55 -22.24
N TYR A 105 7.30 -0.06 -22.48
CA TYR A 105 7.55 1.18 -23.19
C TYR A 105 7.65 0.93 -24.71
N PHE A 106 6.91 1.71 -25.48
CA PHE A 106 6.92 1.70 -26.94
C PHE A 106 7.44 3.04 -27.47
N PRO A 107 8.49 3.04 -28.33
CA PRO A 107 9.08 4.26 -28.90
C PRO A 107 8.24 4.88 -30.05
N VAL A 108 6.91 4.81 -29.96
CA VAL A 108 5.97 5.46 -30.88
C VAL A 108 5.37 6.70 -30.22
N LEU A 109 5.11 7.74 -31.03
CA LEU A 109 4.39 8.97 -30.65
C LEU A 109 4.81 9.59 -29.31
N LYS A 110 5.97 10.27 -29.29
CA LYS A 110 6.62 10.91 -28.13
C LYS A 110 7.08 9.97 -26.99
N GLY A 111 6.49 8.79 -26.87
CA GLY A 111 6.74 7.83 -25.79
C GLY A 111 5.41 7.38 -25.21
N MET A 112 5.13 6.07 -25.29
CA MET A 112 3.91 5.48 -24.76
C MET A 112 4.25 4.27 -23.90
N THR A 113 3.57 4.16 -22.75
CA THR A 113 3.68 2.99 -21.86
C THR A 113 2.34 2.28 -21.78
N LEU A 114 2.34 0.96 -22.00
CA LEU A 114 1.21 0.08 -21.77
C LEU A 114 1.41 -0.65 -20.44
N ASP A 115 0.41 -0.62 -19.58
CA ASP A 115 0.38 -1.37 -18.34
C ASP A 115 -0.65 -2.50 -18.42
N ALA A 116 -0.31 -3.66 -17.86
CA ALA A 116 -1.18 -4.82 -17.73
C ALA A 116 -1.10 -5.41 -16.31
N GLY A 117 -2.24 -5.59 -15.65
CA GLY A 117 -2.30 -6.15 -14.28
C GLY A 117 -3.48 -5.67 -13.44
N LYS A 118 -3.37 -5.78 -12.11
CA LYS A 118 -4.32 -5.21 -11.14
C LYS A 118 -3.94 -3.73 -10.91
N ASP A 119 -4.59 -2.81 -11.60
CA ASP A 119 -4.51 -1.34 -11.39
C ASP A 119 -5.89 -0.69 -11.62
N GLY A 120 -6.93 -1.24 -10.96
CA GLY A 120 -8.34 -0.86 -11.13
C GLY A 120 -8.97 -1.26 -12.48
N TYR A 121 -8.14 -1.42 -13.52
CA TYR A 121 -8.50 -1.84 -14.88
C TYR A 121 -7.47 -2.90 -15.35
N PRO A 122 -7.86 -3.86 -16.21
CA PRO A 122 -6.96 -4.92 -16.65
C PRO A 122 -5.81 -4.42 -17.56
N TYR A 123 -6.03 -3.30 -18.25
CA TYR A 123 -5.06 -2.63 -19.11
C TYR A 123 -5.17 -1.11 -18.98
N ARG A 124 -4.05 -0.39 -19.05
CA ARG A 124 -3.99 1.08 -19.02
C ARG A 124 -2.92 1.58 -20.01
N LEU A 125 -3.21 2.68 -20.70
CA LEU A 125 -2.25 3.41 -21.54
C LEU A 125 -1.86 4.72 -20.86
N ARG A 126 -0.57 5.03 -20.82
CA ARG A 126 -0.03 6.30 -20.31
C ARG A 126 0.93 6.91 -21.34
N GLY A 127 0.86 8.23 -21.51
CA GLY A 127 1.89 9.00 -22.23
C GLY A 127 3.04 9.35 -21.30
N SER A 128 4.25 9.52 -21.85
CA SER A 128 5.44 10.03 -21.17
C SER A 128 5.35 11.51 -20.82
#